data_AF-A0A5B1QY01-F1
#
_entry.id   AF-A0A5B1QY01-F1
#
_cell.length_a   1.000
_cell.length_b   1.000
_cell.length_c   1.000
_cell.angle_alpha   90.00
_cell.angle_beta   90.00
_cell.angle_gamma   90.00
#
_symmetry.space_group_name_H-M   'P 1'
#
loop_
_entity.id
_entity.type
_entity.pdbx_description
1 polymer ?
#
loop_
_entity_poly.entity_id
_entity_poly.type
_entity_poly.pdbx_seq_one_letter_code
_entity_poly.pdbx_strand_id
1 'polypeptide(L)'
;MSSRTESPETYRRNSLLAKVPEDEALDDEDDEEALLAEKGLFIGSYRRYVLLYTIVPLTSFLLWLLIAFLPSLIWHTPSPTSPSQPRYFPTPLPELLTAISLWALSYLLSEPLYAFFSLFLPPTPAVLISTAVHVLLRNLLRLAALPILLLRHYMDWPHPTYHDPVFRRVWWLALGWSLAEVAVGVTQGYAQLALYRDVLVPEERVEDLLESWRRPVKPVPANGRARGQSLDASPPAQFLHPNLGSSSHAGSTHDSSLPRTTDGEVEGRPRVTMSRLPSEAELRLEVDKDVDELVLLKTREELEELYGIPVIYIPVFITCLLRIASVVLSLGFTLLLSAAYLSAPISLSPYRPHSLLAFFAPPVQLVAHIPLYDSNRAFYITFALVFLLHFFLSVLHTPVLLPRIGVHVVAYLGFLVGLGTVFAGLGLWDALS
;
A
#
# COMPACT_ATOMS: atom_id res chain seq x y z
N MET A 1 -14.07 41.05 -11.45
CA MET A 1 -14.11 41.77 -10.15
C MET A 1 -14.09 40.72 -9.05
N SER A 2 -12.91 40.40 -8.52
CA SER A 2 -12.71 39.38 -7.49
C SER A 2 -12.07 40.07 -6.28
N SER A 3 -12.79 40.08 -5.16
CA SER A 3 -12.35 40.69 -3.91
C SER A 3 -11.32 39.78 -3.24
N ARG A 4 -10.09 40.28 -3.11
CA ARG A 4 -9.09 39.73 -2.17
C ARG A 4 -9.60 39.95 -0.75
N THR A 5 -10.15 38.93 -0.14
CA THR A 5 -10.34 38.87 1.31
C THR A 5 -8.99 38.55 1.92
N GLU A 6 -8.29 39.59 2.37
CA GLU A 6 -7.11 39.46 3.21
C GLU A 6 -7.53 38.79 4.53
N SER A 7 -6.83 37.70 4.87
CA SER A 7 -7.07 36.93 6.10
C SER A 7 -6.74 37.80 7.33
N PRO A 8 -7.59 37.84 8.37
CA PRO A 8 -7.42 38.69 9.55
C PRO A 8 -6.24 38.30 10.46
N GLU A 9 -5.47 37.27 10.14
CA GLU A 9 -4.32 36.83 10.95
C GLU A 9 -3.10 37.77 10.88
N THR A 10 -2.98 38.60 9.85
CA THR A 10 -1.81 39.48 9.67
C THR A 10 -1.70 40.55 10.77
N TYR A 11 -2.81 40.93 11.42
CA TYR A 11 -2.79 41.94 12.48
C TYR A 11 -2.23 41.44 13.82
N ARG A 12 -2.12 40.13 14.05
CA ARG A 12 -1.60 39.59 15.31
C ARG A 12 -0.07 39.65 15.40
N ARG A 13 0.63 39.69 14.26
CA ARG A 13 2.10 39.68 14.16
C ARG A 13 2.77 41.00 14.56
N ASN A 14 2.02 42.10 14.61
CA ASN A 14 2.58 43.45 14.88
C ASN A 14 2.25 43.99 16.28
N SER A 15 1.80 43.15 17.21
CA SER A 15 1.56 43.56 18.59
C SER A 15 2.89 43.80 19.31
N LEU A 16 3.20 45.08 19.57
CA LEU A 16 4.38 45.62 20.27
C LEU A 16 4.50 45.21 21.76
N LEU A 17 3.93 44.08 22.16
CA LEU A 17 4.21 43.49 23.47
C LEU A 17 5.65 42.95 23.42
N ALA A 18 6.47 43.45 24.33
CA ALA A 18 7.88 43.08 24.47
C ALA A 18 8.04 41.57 24.32
N LYS A 19 8.75 41.17 23.26
CA LYS A 19 9.13 39.78 22.95
C LYS A 19 9.81 39.23 24.20
N VAL A 20 9.10 38.39 24.94
CA VAL A 20 9.68 37.59 26.02
C VAL A 20 10.81 36.78 25.34
N PRO A 21 12.02 36.72 25.92
CA PRO A 21 13.08 35.86 25.42
C PRO A 21 12.66 34.41 25.71
N GLU A 22 11.76 33.91 24.86
CA GLU A 22 11.40 32.50 24.78
C GLU A 22 12.45 31.85 23.88
N ASP A 23 13.17 30.87 24.45
CA ASP A 23 14.14 29.95 23.88
C ASP A 23 14.35 30.00 22.35
N GLU A 24 15.34 30.77 21.89
CA GLU A 24 15.78 30.85 20.47
C GLU A 24 16.23 29.49 19.89
N ALA A 25 16.42 28.46 20.72
CA ALA A 25 16.91 27.16 20.29
C ALA A 25 15.88 26.28 19.55
N LEU A 26 14.57 26.58 19.65
CA LEU A 26 13.53 25.80 18.93
C LEU A 26 13.29 26.30 17.51
N ASP A 27 13.62 27.57 17.21
CA ASP A 27 13.41 28.13 15.87
C ASP A 27 14.44 27.56 14.86
N ASP A 28 15.64 27.18 15.31
CA ASP A 28 16.71 26.70 14.44
C ASP A 28 16.43 25.31 13.83
N GLU A 29 15.85 24.36 14.58
CA GLU A 29 15.57 23.00 14.07
C GLU A 29 14.50 23.00 12.97
N ASP A 30 13.43 23.78 13.15
CA ASP A 30 12.34 23.91 12.18
C ASP A 30 12.84 24.58 10.88
N ASP A 31 13.74 25.56 11.00
CA ASP A 31 14.37 26.22 9.85
C ASP A 31 15.29 25.25 9.07
N GLU A 32 16.00 24.37 9.75
CA GLU A 32 16.86 23.36 9.14
C GLU A 32 16.06 22.29 8.38
N GLU A 33 14.97 21.79 8.97
CA GLU A 33 14.07 20.85 8.30
C GLU A 33 13.41 21.52 7.08
N ALA A 34 12.98 22.79 7.20
CA ALA A 34 12.40 23.54 6.10
C ALA A 34 13.39 23.72 4.92
N LEU A 35 14.66 24.03 5.21
CA LEU A 35 15.71 24.16 4.19
C LEU A 35 15.99 22.82 3.48
N LEU A 36 16.03 21.71 4.22
CA LEU A 36 16.18 20.38 3.63
C LEU A 36 14.97 20.00 2.78
N ALA A 37 13.75 20.26 3.28
CA ALA A 37 12.51 20.00 2.56
C ALA A 37 12.43 20.82 1.26
N GLU A 38 12.93 22.07 1.24
CA GLU A 38 13.04 22.88 0.03
C GLU A 38 13.95 22.21 -1.02
N LYS A 39 14.99 21.50 -0.57
CA LYS A 39 15.86 20.67 -1.42
C LYS A 39 15.32 19.27 -1.66
N GLY A 40 14.14 18.95 -1.13
CA GLY A 40 13.51 17.64 -1.21
C GLY A 40 14.29 16.55 -0.50
N LEU A 41 15.10 16.89 0.52
CA LEU A 41 15.80 16.00 1.45
C LEU A 41 15.02 15.90 2.76
N PHE A 42 15.16 14.77 3.46
CA PHE A 42 14.46 14.54 4.74
C PHE A 42 15.42 14.06 5.81
N ILE A 43 15.20 14.50 7.04
CA ILE A 43 16.01 14.07 8.19
C ILE A 43 15.61 12.65 8.60
N GLY A 44 16.61 11.78 8.75
CA GLY A 44 16.47 10.48 9.39
C GLY A 44 17.24 9.35 8.71
N SER A 45 17.26 8.20 9.38
CA SER A 45 17.93 6.99 8.87
C SER A 45 16.92 6.07 8.19
N TYR A 46 17.10 5.84 6.87
CA TYR A 46 16.28 4.88 6.11
C TYR A 46 16.22 3.50 6.78
N ARG A 47 17.35 3.00 7.33
CA ARG A 47 17.40 1.71 8.03
C ARG A 47 16.48 1.69 9.26
N ARG A 48 16.37 2.80 9.99
CA ARG A 48 15.48 2.94 11.15
C ARG A 48 14.02 2.90 10.72
N TYR A 49 13.65 3.62 9.66
CA TYR A 49 12.28 3.60 9.13
C TYR A 49 11.89 2.22 8.59
N VAL A 50 12.77 1.55 7.85
CA VAL A 50 12.53 0.17 7.38
C VAL A 50 12.34 -0.78 8.56
N LEU A 51 13.21 -0.70 9.57
CA LEU A 51 13.08 -1.50 10.80
C LEU A 51 11.73 -1.24 11.48
N LEU A 52 11.35 0.03 11.66
CA LEU A 52 10.07 0.39 12.26
C LEU A 52 8.90 -0.14 11.43
N TYR A 53 8.98 -0.07 10.10
CA TYR A 53 7.96 -0.58 9.20
C TYR A 53 7.81 -2.11 9.24
N THR A 54 8.85 -2.87 9.65
CA THR A 54 8.72 -4.33 9.85
C THR A 54 7.67 -4.72 10.91
N ILE A 55 7.27 -3.79 11.77
CA ILE A 55 6.17 -3.97 12.73
C ILE A 55 4.83 -4.19 12.00
N VAL A 56 4.63 -3.57 10.82
CA VAL A 56 3.38 -3.66 10.05
C VAL A 56 3.06 -5.10 9.61
N PRO A 57 3.92 -5.81 8.86
CA PRO A 57 3.66 -7.21 8.51
C PRO A 57 3.59 -8.11 9.73
N LEU A 58 4.40 -7.88 10.78
CA LEU A 58 4.38 -8.68 11.98
C LEU A 58 3.04 -8.59 12.72
N THR A 59 2.55 -7.37 12.94
CA THR A 59 1.25 -7.13 13.60
C THR A 59 0.09 -7.65 12.75
N SER A 60 0.13 -7.43 11.43
CA SER A 60 -0.90 -7.91 10.51
C SER A 60 -0.95 -9.44 10.46
N PHE A 61 0.20 -10.10 10.44
CA PHE A 61 0.31 -11.56 10.44
C PHE A 61 -0.15 -12.15 11.78
N LEU A 62 0.25 -11.55 12.90
CA LEU A 62 -0.17 -11.99 14.24
C LEU A 62 -1.69 -11.85 14.42
N LEU A 63 -2.28 -10.74 13.96
CA LEU A 63 -3.73 -10.57 13.96
C LEU A 63 -4.41 -11.59 13.06
N TRP A 64 -3.89 -11.80 11.84
CA TRP A 64 -4.45 -12.78 10.91
C TRP A 64 -4.44 -14.19 11.52
N LEU A 65 -3.34 -14.59 12.17
CA LEU A 65 -3.27 -15.86 12.90
C LEU A 65 -4.30 -15.91 14.04
N LEU A 66 -4.41 -14.85 14.84
CA LEU A 66 -5.39 -14.78 15.94
C LEU A 66 -6.82 -15.00 15.41
N ILE A 67 -7.20 -14.31 14.33
CA ILE A 67 -8.51 -14.44 13.68
C ILE A 67 -8.67 -15.83 13.05
N ALA A 68 -7.61 -16.43 12.51
CA ALA A 68 -7.64 -17.79 11.95
C ALA A 68 -7.96 -18.87 13.00
N PHE A 69 -7.44 -18.72 14.22
CA PHE A 69 -7.74 -19.65 15.31
C PHE A 69 -9.06 -19.33 16.03
N LEU A 70 -9.60 -18.12 15.87
CA LEU A 70 -10.77 -17.64 16.60
C LEU A 70 -11.98 -18.59 16.53
N PRO A 71 -12.38 -19.14 15.35
CA PRO A 71 -13.51 -20.05 15.32
C PRO A 71 -13.27 -21.37 16.03
N SER A 72 -12.01 -21.84 16.05
CA SER A 72 -11.69 -23.09 16.76
C SER A 72 -11.68 -22.89 18.27
N LEU A 73 -11.42 -21.67 18.76
CA LEU A 73 -11.40 -21.34 20.19
C LEU A 73 -12.79 -21.04 20.74
N ILE A 74 -13.61 -20.31 19.99
CA ILE A 74 -14.91 -19.81 20.46
C ILE A 74 -16.04 -20.75 20.02
N TRP A 75 -16.12 -21.07 18.73
CA TRP A 75 -17.24 -21.80 18.13
C TRP A 75 -16.86 -23.26 17.86
N HIS A 76 -16.83 -24.07 18.93
CA HIS A 76 -16.54 -25.49 18.84
C HIS A 76 -17.56 -26.19 17.92
N THR A 77 -17.12 -26.50 16.71
CA THR A 77 -17.94 -27.19 15.72
C THR A 77 -17.88 -28.70 16.00
N PRO A 78 -19.03 -29.39 16.13
CA PRO A 78 -19.05 -30.84 16.25
C PRO A 78 -18.31 -31.46 15.06
N SER A 79 -17.53 -32.52 15.30
CA SER A 79 -16.88 -33.23 14.20
C SER A 79 -17.93 -33.70 13.18
N PRO A 80 -17.72 -33.47 11.88
CA PRO A 80 -18.70 -33.80 10.86
C PRO A 80 -19.02 -35.29 10.95
N THR A 81 -20.30 -35.61 11.15
CA THR A 81 -20.82 -36.98 11.28
C THR A 81 -20.80 -37.73 9.95
N SER A 82 -20.51 -37.07 8.82
CA SER A 82 -20.45 -37.70 7.51
C SER A 82 -19.26 -37.21 6.68
N PRO A 83 -18.40 -38.11 6.14
CA PRO A 83 -17.27 -37.75 5.29
C PRO A 83 -17.76 -37.45 3.86
N SER A 84 -18.36 -36.27 3.64
CA SER A 84 -18.87 -35.86 2.33
C SER A 84 -17.83 -35.22 1.41
N GLN A 85 -16.61 -34.92 1.90
CA GLN A 85 -15.56 -34.34 1.08
C GLN A 85 -14.67 -35.40 0.40
N PRO A 86 -14.34 -35.22 -0.89
CA PRO A 86 -13.28 -36.00 -1.52
C PRO A 86 -11.96 -35.70 -0.80
N ARG A 87 -11.28 -36.74 -0.31
CA ARG A 87 -10.07 -36.65 0.54
C ARG A 87 -8.88 -35.90 -0.09
N TYR A 88 -8.96 -35.55 -1.37
CA TYR A 88 -7.84 -34.99 -2.14
C TYR A 88 -7.50 -33.54 -1.77
N PHE A 89 -8.44 -32.74 -1.26
CA PHE A 89 -8.15 -31.38 -0.78
C PHE A 89 -8.89 -31.07 0.53
N PRO A 90 -8.25 -31.25 1.70
CA PRO A 90 -8.86 -30.91 2.98
C PRO A 90 -9.02 -29.39 3.12
N THR A 91 -10.12 -28.98 3.76
CA THR A 91 -10.27 -27.59 4.24
C THR A 91 -9.09 -27.24 5.15
N PRO A 92 -8.45 -26.06 5.03
CA PRO A 92 -8.96 -24.85 4.39
C PRO A 92 -8.34 -24.49 3.02
N LEU A 93 -7.59 -25.40 2.38
CA LEU A 93 -6.78 -25.06 1.21
C LEU A 93 -7.60 -24.59 0.00
N PRO A 94 -8.69 -25.26 -0.41
CA PRO A 94 -9.53 -24.80 -1.53
C PRO A 94 -10.11 -23.41 -1.33
N GLU A 95 -10.56 -23.11 -0.11
CA GLU A 95 -11.16 -21.83 0.25
C GLU A 95 -10.12 -20.70 0.14
N LEU A 96 -8.93 -20.91 0.71
CA LEU A 96 -7.82 -19.96 0.67
C LEU A 96 -7.37 -19.70 -0.77
N LEU A 97 -7.08 -20.76 -1.54
CA LEU A 97 -6.60 -20.63 -2.91
C LEU A 97 -7.63 -19.92 -3.80
N THR A 98 -8.90 -20.31 -3.70
CA THR A 98 -9.97 -19.70 -4.49
C THR A 98 -10.15 -18.22 -4.14
N ALA A 99 -10.13 -17.87 -2.85
CA ALA A 99 -10.20 -16.48 -2.42
C ALA A 99 -9.03 -15.64 -2.93
N ILE A 100 -7.79 -16.16 -2.82
CA ILE A 100 -6.58 -15.47 -3.29
C ILE A 100 -6.61 -15.32 -4.81
N SER A 101 -7.01 -16.34 -5.56
CA SER A 101 -7.11 -16.27 -7.02
C SER A 101 -8.14 -15.24 -7.49
N LEU A 102 -9.31 -15.21 -6.87
CA LEU A 102 -10.37 -14.24 -7.22
C LEU A 102 -10.00 -12.81 -6.78
N TRP A 103 -9.29 -12.67 -5.65
CA TRP A 103 -8.70 -11.40 -5.24
C TRP A 103 -7.67 -10.92 -6.26
N ALA A 104 -6.75 -11.78 -6.69
CA ALA A 104 -5.71 -11.44 -7.65
C ALA A 104 -6.31 -11.07 -9.01
N LEU A 105 -7.34 -11.78 -9.47
CA LEU A 105 -8.09 -11.42 -10.66
C LEU A 105 -8.73 -10.03 -10.53
N SER A 106 -9.35 -9.73 -9.39
CA SER A 106 -9.91 -8.40 -9.12
C SER A 106 -8.82 -7.32 -9.16
N TYR A 107 -7.66 -7.59 -8.55
CA TYR A 107 -6.53 -6.66 -8.50
C TYR A 107 -5.99 -6.36 -9.90
N LEU A 108 -5.72 -7.39 -10.71
CA LEU A 108 -5.22 -7.23 -12.08
C LEU A 108 -6.21 -6.53 -13.01
N LEU A 109 -7.51 -6.61 -12.73
CA LEU A 109 -8.54 -5.91 -13.50
C LEU A 109 -8.71 -4.44 -13.11
N SER A 110 -8.12 -3.97 -12.01
CA SER A 110 -8.29 -2.57 -11.55
C SER A 110 -7.75 -1.54 -12.54
N GLU A 111 -6.50 -1.70 -12.98
CA GLU A 111 -5.84 -0.84 -13.96
C GLU A 111 -6.53 -0.81 -15.33
N PRO A 112 -6.85 -1.96 -15.98
CA PRO A 112 -7.53 -1.94 -17.28
C PRO A 112 -8.95 -1.37 -17.18
N LEU A 113 -9.64 -1.54 -16.03
CA LEU A 113 -10.92 -0.87 -15.81
C LEU A 113 -10.76 0.65 -15.75
N TYR A 114 -9.77 1.15 -15.02
CA TYR A 114 -9.48 2.59 -14.99
C TYR A 114 -9.14 3.12 -16.38
N ALA A 115 -8.21 2.45 -17.09
CA ALA A 115 -7.81 2.81 -18.45
C ALA A 115 -9.02 2.83 -19.41
N PHE A 116 -9.91 1.85 -19.30
CA PHE A 116 -11.14 1.80 -20.10
C PHE A 116 -12.02 3.03 -19.85
N PHE A 117 -12.29 3.40 -18.60
CA PHE A 117 -13.13 4.56 -18.29
C PHE A 117 -12.45 5.89 -18.62
N SER A 118 -11.12 5.99 -18.47
CA SER A 118 -10.37 7.21 -18.83
C SER A 118 -10.38 7.51 -20.33
N LEU A 119 -10.69 6.54 -21.20
CA LEU A 119 -10.87 6.78 -22.64
C LEU A 119 -12.16 7.55 -22.96
N PHE A 120 -13.19 7.40 -22.13
CA PHE A 120 -14.53 7.94 -22.42
C PHE A 120 -14.93 9.12 -21.53
N LEU A 121 -14.25 9.31 -20.40
CA LEU A 121 -14.66 10.23 -19.34
C LEU A 121 -13.50 11.14 -18.92
N PRO A 122 -13.78 12.37 -18.46
CA PRO A 122 -12.79 13.21 -17.80
C PRO A 122 -12.19 12.54 -16.55
N PRO A 123 -11.01 12.99 -16.05
CA PRO A 123 -10.28 12.30 -14.98
C PRO A 123 -11.10 12.06 -13.70
N THR A 124 -11.79 13.08 -13.16
CA THR A 124 -12.56 12.95 -11.92
C THR A 124 -13.71 11.95 -12.01
N PRO A 125 -14.65 12.04 -12.98
CA PRO A 125 -15.70 11.03 -13.12
C PRO A 125 -15.15 9.66 -13.53
N ALA A 126 -14.05 9.59 -14.29
CA ALA A 126 -13.39 8.32 -14.63
C ALA A 126 -12.92 7.59 -13.37
N VAL A 127 -12.26 8.28 -12.43
CA VAL A 127 -11.85 7.70 -11.14
C VAL A 127 -13.05 7.19 -10.34
N LEU A 128 -14.12 7.98 -10.23
CA LEU A 128 -15.31 7.59 -9.44
C LEU A 128 -16.04 6.39 -10.05
N ILE A 129 -16.26 6.39 -11.36
CA ILE A 129 -16.98 5.31 -12.07
C ILE A 129 -16.13 4.03 -12.08
N SER A 130 -14.82 4.15 -12.38
CA SER A 130 -13.92 2.98 -12.32
C SER A 130 -13.84 2.40 -10.91
N THR A 131 -13.80 3.24 -9.87
CA THR A 131 -13.86 2.80 -8.47
C THR A 131 -15.17 2.07 -8.16
N ALA A 132 -16.31 2.62 -8.58
CA ALA A 132 -17.62 1.97 -8.40
C ALA A 132 -17.68 0.60 -9.09
N VAL A 133 -17.26 0.53 -10.35
CA VAL A 133 -17.25 -0.72 -11.13
C VAL A 133 -16.27 -1.74 -10.54
N HIS A 134 -15.10 -1.30 -10.11
CA HIS A 134 -14.13 -2.16 -9.45
C HIS A 134 -14.66 -2.71 -8.13
N VAL A 135 -15.28 -1.89 -7.29
CA VAL A 135 -15.91 -2.33 -6.03
C VAL A 135 -17.05 -3.31 -6.29
N LEU A 136 -17.85 -3.07 -7.33
CA LEU A 136 -18.91 -4.00 -7.75
C LEU A 136 -18.30 -5.35 -8.17
N LEU A 137 -17.31 -5.33 -9.05
CA LEU A 137 -16.59 -6.54 -9.50
C LEU A 137 -16.00 -7.29 -8.31
N ARG A 138 -15.37 -6.58 -7.37
CA ARG A 138 -14.74 -7.16 -6.18
C ARG A 138 -15.75 -7.91 -5.31
N ASN A 139 -16.91 -7.29 -5.05
CA ASN A 139 -17.99 -7.92 -4.27
C ASN A 139 -18.65 -9.09 -5.04
N LEU A 140 -18.78 -9.00 -6.36
CA LEU A 140 -19.28 -10.09 -7.20
C LEU A 140 -18.32 -11.29 -7.23
N LEU A 141 -17.01 -11.06 -7.35
CA LEU A 141 -16.00 -12.13 -7.31
C LEU A 141 -15.95 -12.79 -5.93
N ARG A 142 -16.02 -12.00 -4.84
CA ARG A 142 -16.14 -12.53 -3.48
C ARG A 142 -17.39 -13.41 -3.33
N LEU A 143 -18.53 -12.99 -3.89
CA LEU A 143 -19.76 -13.77 -3.90
C LEU A 143 -19.64 -15.03 -4.75
N ALA A 144 -19.00 -14.95 -5.93
CA ALA A 144 -18.81 -16.05 -6.87
C ALA A 144 -17.97 -17.21 -6.28
N ALA A 145 -17.13 -16.92 -5.29
CA ALA A 145 -16.39 -17.96 -4.56
C ALA A 145 -17.33 -18.98 -3.87
N LEU A 146 -18.51 -18.55 -3.39
CA LEU A 146 -19.46 -19.41 -2.69
C LEU A 146 -20.04 -20.52 -3.59
N PRO A 147 -20.58 -20.24 -4.80
CA PRO A 147 -21.03 -21.28 -5.72
C PRO A 147 -19.87 -22.07 -6.33
N ILE A 148 -18.69 -21.46 -6.58
CA ILE A 148 -17.50 -22.18 -7.10
C ILE A 148 -17.11 -23.32 -6.14
N LEU A 149 -17.10 -23.03 -4.84
CA LEU A 149 -16.77 -24.00 -3.79
C LEU A 149 -17.97 -24.85 -3.35
N LEU A 150 -19.13 -24.67 -3.99
CA LEU A 150 -20.38 -25.40 -3.73
C LEU A 150 -20.82 -25.35 -2.25
N LEU A 151 -20.56 -24.25 -1.53
CA LEU A 151 -20.78 -24.15 -0.07
C LEU A 151 -22.20 -24.53 0.35
N ARG A 152 -23.21 -24.11 -0.42
CA ARG A 152 -24.62 -24.42 -0.13
C ARG A 152 -24.91 -25.93 -0.06
N HIS A 153 -24.19 -26.75 -0.82
CA HIS A 153 -24.39 -28.22 -0.84
C HIS A 153 -23.84 -28.91 0.41
N TYR A 154 -22.96 -28.24 1.15
CA TYR A 154 -22.35 -28.76 2.38
C TYR A 154 -23.02 -28.22 3.64
N MET A 155 -24.10 -27.45 3.48
CA MET A 155 -24.83 -26.88 4.61
C MET A 155 -25.80 -27.92 5.16
N ASP A 156 -25.66 -28.27 6.43
CA ASP A 156 -26.51 -29.24 7.12
C ASP A 156 -27.81 -28.57 7.62
N TRP A 157 -27.73 -27.28 7.94
CA TRP A 157 -28.84 -26.51 8.45
C TRP A 157 -29.55 -25.74 7.34
N PRO A 158 -30.87 -25.52 7.42
CA PRO A 158 -31.58 -24.68 6.44
C PRO A 158 -31.12 -23.21 6.49
N HIS A 159 -30.52 -22.78 7.61
CA HIS A 159 -30.11 -21.41 7.88
C HIS A 159 -28.62 -21.34 8.18
N PRO A 160 -27.92 -20.25 7.79
CA PRO A 160 -26.54 -20.02 8.18
C PRO A 160 -26.46 -19.97 9.70
N THR A 161 -25.78 -20.94 10.29
CA THR A 161 -25.51 -21.01 11.73
C THR A 161 -24.03 -21.30 11.94
N TYR A 162 -23.47 -20.86 13.06
CA TYR A 162 -22.06 -21.11 13.38
C TYR A 162 -21.74 -22.60 13.60
N HIS A 163 -22.76 -23.41 13.91
CA HIS A 163 -22.64 -24.86 14.05
C HIS A 163 -22.38 -25.58 12.73
N ASP A 164 -22.67 -24.93 11.60
CA ASP A 164 -22.50 -25.53 10.28
C ASP A 164 -21.02 -25.53 9.87
N PRO A 165 -20.47 -26.63 9.30
CA PRO A 165 -19.11 -26.65 8.76
C PRO A 165 -18.86 -25.55 7.70
N VAL A 166 -19.91 -25.07 7.02
CA VAL A 166 -19.84 -23.98 6.04
C VAL A 166 -19.40 -22.66 6.69
N PHE A 167 -19.76 -22.39 7.95
CA PHE A 167 -19.31 -21.18 8.65
C PHE A 167 -17.78 -21.09 8.67
N ARG A 168 -17.11 -22.19 9.03
CA ARG A 168 -15.65 -22.26 9.04
C ARG A 168 -15.05 -22.10 7.65
N ARG A 169 -15.69 -22.64 6.60
CA ARG A 169 -15.22 -22.47 5.21
C ARG A 169 -15.32 -21.02 4.73
N VAL A 170 -16.46 -20.36 5.01
CA VAL A 170 -16.63 -18.93 4.75
C VAL A 170 -15.59 -18.10 5.49
N TRP A 171 -15.30 -18.47 6.74
CA TRP A 171 -14.26 -17.81 7.54
C TRP A 171 -12.88 -17.89 6.86
N TRP A 172 -12.48 -19.08 6.42
CA TRP A 172 -11.23 -19.28 5.69
C TRP A 172 -11.20 -18.60 4.32
N LEU A 173 -12.33 -18.57 3.62
CA LEU A 173 -12.48 -17.81 2.39
C LEU A 173 -12.19 -16.32 2.63
N ALA A 174 -12.77 -15.76 3.69
CA ALA A 174 -12.56 -14.37 4.06
C ALA A 174 -11.09 -14.08 4.46
N LEU A 175 -10.47 -15.03 5.17
CA LEU A 175 -9.06 -14.96 5.55
C LEU A 175 -8.12 -15.02 4.35
N GLY A 176 -8.42 -15.87 3.36
CA GLY A 176 -7.64 -15.93 2.11
C GLY A 176 -7.71 -14.63 1.33
N TRP A 177 -8.90 -14.03 1.26
CA TRP A 177 -9.09 -12.71 0.66
C TRP A 177 -8.28 -11.64 1.39
N SER A 178 -8.34 -11.61 2.72
CA SER A 178 -7.60 -10.64 3.53
C SER A 178 -6.09 -10.85 3.49
N LEU A 179 -5.61 -12.09 3.36
CA LEU A 179 -4.19 -12.41 3.30
C LEU A 179 -3.56 -11.82 2.04
N ALA A 180 -4.21 -11.98 0.89
CA ALA A 180 -3.76 -11.40 -0.36
C ALA A 180 -3.75 -9.86 -0.30
N GLU A 181 -4.79 -9.27 0.28
CA GLU A 181 -4.92 -7.83 0.45
C GLU A 181 -3.83 -7.22 1.36
N VAL A 182 -3.57 -7.86 2.50
CA VAL A 182 -2.49 -7.45 3.41
C VAL A 182 -1.12 -7.65 2.76
N ALA A 183 -0.89 -8.78 2.08
CA ALA A 183 0.38 -9.06 1.43
C ALA A 183 0.74 -7.98 0.40
N VAL A 184 -0.20 -7.65 -0.51
CA VAL A 184 0.02 -6.59 -1.49
C VAL A 184 0.10 -5.21 -0.83
N GLY A 185 -0.69 -4.98 0.21
CA GLY A 185 -0.59 -3.73 0.99
C GLY A 185 0.77 -3.50 1.65
N VAL A 186 1.38 -4.56 2.18
CA VAL A 186 2.73 -4.52 2.77
C VAL A 186 3.80 -4.35 1.69
N THR A 187 3.71 -5.07 0.57
CA THR A 187 4.70 -4.93 -0.51
C THR A 187 4.65 -3.54 -1.11
N GLN A 188 3.45 -2.99 -1.32
CA GLN A 188 3.26 -1.60 -1.74
C GLN A 188 3.90 -0.65 -0.72
N GLY A 189 3.66 -0.80 0.58
CA GLY A 189 4.27 0.11 1.56
C GLY A 189 5.80 0.05 1.63
N TYR A 190 6.42 -1.11 1.43
CA TYR A 190 7.88 -1.19 1.26
C TYR A 190 8.37 -0.49 -0.02
N ALA A 191 7.65 -0.65 -1.13
CA ALA A 191 7.98 0.05 -2.37
C ALA A 191 7.86 1.58 -2.20
N GLN A 192 6.83 2.05 -1.50
CA GLN A 192 6.64 3.47 -1.18
C GLN A 192 7.77 3.99 -0.28
N LEU A 193 8.20 3.21 0.71
CA LEU A 193 9.31 3.60 1.58
C LEU A 193 10.65 3.61 0.83
N ALA A 194 10.84 2.69 -0.13
CA ALA A 194 12.06 2.63 -0.94
C ALA A 194 12.30 3.88 -1.79
N LEU A 195 11.25 4.63 -2.14
CA LEU A 195 11.35 5.93 -2.83
C LEU A 195 12.11 6.99 -2.01
N TYR A 196 12.22 6.80 -0.69
CA TYR A 196 12.92 7.73 0.21
C TYR A 196 14.36 7.31 0.52
N ARG A 197 14.84 6.19 -0.06
CA ARG A 197 16.15 5.61 0.26
C ARG A 197 17.30 6.59 0.08
N ASP A 198 17.32 7.32 -1.02
CA ASP A 198 18.44 8.19 -1.42
C ASP A 198 18.28 9.63 -0.90
N VAL A 199 17.13 9.91 -0.28
CA VAL A 199 16.70 11.25 0.13
C VAL A 199 16.84 11.44 1.63
N LEU A 200 16.78 10.35 2.40
CA LEU A 200 16.91 10.36 3.85
C LEU A 200 18.37 10.58 4.26
N VAL A 201 18.62 11.71 4.90
CA VAL A 201 19.93 12.11 5.42
C VAL A 201 19.99 11.82 6.92
N PRO A 202 20.95 11.02 7.41
CA PRO A 202 21.15 10.85 8.85
C PRO A 202 21.42 12.18 9.54
N GLU A 203 20.88 12.37 10.75
CA GLU A 203 20.99 13.60 11.56
C GLU A 203 22.45 14.11 11.64
N GLU A 204 23.42 13.21 11.86
CA GLU A 204 24.86 13.53 11.92
C GLU A 204 25.42 14.22 10.66
N ARG A 205 24.78 14.03 9.49
CA ARG A 205 25.21 14.62 8.21
C ARG A 205 24.42 15.88 7.84
N VAL A 206 23.37 16.22 8.59
CA VAL A 206 22.53 17.39 8.32
C VAL A 206 23.34 18.66 8.53
N GLU A 207 24.02 18.78 9.68
CA GLU A 207 24.87 19.93 10.00
C GLU A 207 25.96 20.14 8.94
N ASP A 208 26.67 19.08 8.54
CA ASP A 208 27.71 19.13 7.50
C ASP A 208 27.17 19.66 6.15
N LEU A 209 25.98 19.20 5.74
CA LEU A 209 25.34 19.63 4.49
C LEU A 209 24.89 21.09 4.57
N LEU A 210 24.25 21.48 5.67
CA LEU A 210 23.79 22.85 5.89
C LEU A 210 24.97 23.81 5.98
N GLU A 211 26.05 23.44 6.65
CA GLU A 211 27.30 24.20 6.63
C GLU A 211 27.85 24.35 5.21
N SER A 212 27.82 23.28 4.41
CA SER A 212 28.31 23.32 3.03
C SER A 212 27.51 24.30 2.16
N TRP A 213 26.20 24.44 2.41
CA TRP A 213 25.33 25.37 1.70
C TRP A 213 25.40 26.81 2.25
N ARG A 214 25.55 26.96 3.57
CA ARG A 214 25.75 28.28 4.21
C ARG A 214 27.09 28.89 3.84
N ARG A 215 28.12 28.08 3.56
CA ARG A 215 29.43 28.56 3.11
C ARG A 215 29.28 29.25 1.75
N PRO A 216 29.45 30.59 1.66
CA PRO A 216 29.40 31.27 0.38
C PRO A 216 30.50 30.69 -0.50
N VAL A 217 30.13 30.30 -1.73
CA VAL A 217 31.09 29.82 -2.74
C VAL A 217 32.17 30.88 -2.87
N LYS A 218 33.34 30.64 -2.25
CA LYS A 218 34.46 31.57 -2.39
C LYS A 218 34.79 31.58 -3.88
N PRO A 219 34.66 32.72 -4.57
CA PRO A 219 34.99 32.78 -5.98
C PRO A 219 36.43 32.33 -6.09
N VAL A 220 36.65 31.21 -6.80
CA VAL A 220 37.98 30.69 -7.05
C VAL A 220 38.77 31.86 -7.62
N PRO A 221 39.85 32.33 -6.96
CA PRO A 221 40.57 33.50 -7.41
C PRO A 221 41.04 33.18 -8.83
N ALA A 222 40.46 33.92 -9.78
CA ALA A 222 40.80 33.84 -11.19
C ALA A 222 42.22 34.38 -11.36
N ASN A 223 43.21 33.56 -10.99
CA ASN A 223 44.61 33.85 -11.24
C ASN A 223 44.87 33.71 -12.73
N GLY A 224 44.57 34.80 -13.45
CA GLY A 224 45.46 35.35 -14.46
C GLY A 224 45.75 34.47 -15.66
N ARG A 225 44.75 34.27 -16.53
CA ARG A 225 44.92 34.50 -17.98
C ARG A 225 43.56 34.57 -18.66
N ALA A 226 43.04 35.79 -18.73
CA ALA A 226 41.95 36.14 -19.61
C ALA A 226 42.35 35.85 -21.07
N ARG A 227 41.58 35.04 -21.77
CA ARG A 227 41.15 35.39 -23.13
C ARG A 227 39.80 34.75 -23.46
N GLY A 228 38.75 35.49 -23.12
CA GLY A 228 37.49 35.59 -23.83
C GLY A 228 36.77 34.29 -24.18
N GLN A 229 35.84 33.89 -23.32
CA GLN A 229 34.56 33.37 -23.79
C GLN A 229 33.51 33.62 -22.71
N SER A 230 32.71 34.66 -22.93
CA SER A 230 31.46 34.92 -22.24
C SER A 230 30.44 33.88 -22.70
N LEU A 231 30.02 32.98 -21.83
CA LEU A 231 28.75 32.28 -21.98
C LEU A 231 28.09 32.20 -20.60
N ASP A 232 26.81 32.55 -20.60
CA ASP A 232 25.89 32.64 -19.48
C ASP A 232 26.03 31.47 -18.50
N ALA A 233 26.47 31.77 -17.29
CA ALA A 233 26.50 30.81 -16.19
C ALA A 233 25.13 30.80 -15.51
N SER A 234 24.21 29.99 -16.03
CA SER A 234 23.19 29.38 -15.18
C SER A 234 23.90 28.54 -14.10
N PRO A 235 23.43 28.55 -12.84
CA PRO A 235 24.05 27.75 -11.80
C PRO A 235 24.00 26.27 -12.21
N PRO A 236 25.12 25.53 -12.07
CA PRO A 236 25.19 24.14 -12.51
C PRO A 236 24.26 23.30 -11.64
N ALA A 237 23.34 22.57 -12.28
CA ALA A 237 22.49 21.54 -11.67
C ALA A 237 23.30 20.35 -11.09
N GLN A 238 24.63 20.38 -11.15
CA GLN A 238 25.54 19.32 -10.67
C GLN A 238 25.66 19.23 -9.14
N PHE A 239 25.02 20.12 -8.37
CA PHE A 239 25.08 20.11 -6.90
C PHE A 239 24.09 19.14 -6.23
N LEU A 240 23.24 18.44 -6.99
CA LEU A 240 22.35 17.42 -6.43
C LEU A 240 23.00 16.04 -6.23
N HIS A 241 24.27 15.87 -6.59
CA HIS A 241 25.00 14.66 -6.24
C HIS A 241 25.81 14.89 -4.95
N PRO A 242 25.33 14.46 -3.77
CA PRO A 242 26.25 14.03 -2.75
C PRO A 242 26.98 12.85 -3.38
N ASN A 243 28.24 13.08 -3.75
CA ASN A 243 29.15 12.05 -4.21
C ASN A 243 29.37 11.10 -3.02
N LEU A 244 28.42 10.19 -2.80
CA LEU A 244 28.48 9.09 -1.86
C LEU A 244 29.55 8.15 -2.39
N GLY A 245 30.80 8.54 -2.14
CA GLY A 245 31.99 7.81 -2.48
C GLY A 245 31.89 6.41 -1.91
N SER A 246 31.54 5.47 -2.77
CA SER A 246 31.80 4.05 -2.61
C SER A 246 33.32 3.87 -2.51
N SER A 247 33.84 4.11 -1.31
CA SER A 247 35.19 3.78 -0.89
C SER A 247 35.13 2.45 -0.13
N SER A 248 34.67 1.40 -0.80
CA SER A 248 34.95 0.03 -0.37
C SER A 248 36.39 -0.32 -0.76
N HIS A 249 37.32 0.24 0.01
CA HIS A 249 38.69 -0.23 0.15
C HIS A 249 38.67 -1.41 1.12
N ALA A 250 38.65 -2.65 0.62
CA ALA A 250 39.03 -3.83 1.40
C ALA A 250 39.36 -5.01 0.49
N GLY A 251 40.60 -5.48 0.55
CA GLY A 251 40.94 -6.86 0.15
C GLY A 251 41.77 -7.04 -1.12
N SER A 252 42.93 -6.38 -1.22
CA SER A 252 44.05 -6.92 -2.02
C SER A 252 45.26 -7.02 -1.12
N THR A 253 45.38 -8.17 -0.46
CA THR A 253 46.59 -8.60 0.25
C THR A 253 47.43 -9.48 -0.66
N HIS A 254 48.73 -9.26 -0.54
CA HIS A 254 49.87 -10.13 -0.87
C HIS A 254 50.56 -9.99 -2.23
N ASP A 255 51.70 -9.28 -2.14
CA ASP A 255 53.05 -9.76 -2.40
C ASP A 255 53.40 -10.29 -3.78
N SER A 256 54.23 -9.53 -4.48
CA SER A 256 55.47 -10.05 -5.06
C SER A 256 56.50 -8.92 -5.19
N SER A 257 57.58 -9.13 -4.45
CA SER A 257 58.79 -8.34 -4.26
C SER A 257 59.67 -8.14 -5.50
N LEU A 258 60.55 -7.11 -5.41
CA LEU A 258 61.86 -6.87 -6.08
C LEU A 258 61.89 -5.77 -7.18
N PRO A 259 63.07 -5.18 -7.49
CA PRO A 259 63.84 -4.33 -6.60
C PRO A 259 64.26 -2.98 -7.25
N ARG A 260 64.43 -2.00 -6.37
CA ARG A 260 65.26 -0.78 -6.43
C ARG A 260 66.37 -0.76 -7.50
N THR A 261 66.30 0.20 -8.44
CA THR A 261 67.47 0.84 -9.07
C THR A 261 67.18 2.30 -9.48
N THR A 262 67.98 3.19 -8.87
CA THR A 262 68.67 4.36 -9.46
C THR A 262 67.87 5.50 -10.10
N ASP A 263 67.78 6.59 -9.34
CA ASP A 263 68.29 7.94 -9.65
C ASP A 263 68.35 8.35 -11.13
N GLY A 264 67.44 9.24 -11.50
CA GLY A 264 67.47 10.02 -12.72
C GLY A 264 66.56 11.24 -12.58
N GLU A 265 67.13 12.37 -12.18
CA GLU A 265 66.52 13.69 -12.30
C GLU A 265 66.17 13.95 -13.78
N VAL A 266 64.88 13.98 -14.08
CA VAL A 266 64.36 14.51 -15.35
C VAL A 266 63.24 15.47 -15.01
N GLU A 267 63.46 16.75 -15.32
CA GLU A 267 62.46 17.83 -15.31
C GLU A 267 61.22 17.39 -16.11
N GLY A 268 60.22 16.89 -15.39
CA GLY A 268 58.96 16.42 -15.93
C GLY A 268 58.05 17.60 -16.27
N ARG A 269 58.00 17.93 -17.57
CA ARG A 269 56.92 18.73 -18.17
C ARG A 269 55.56 18.28 -17.60
N PRO A 270 54.65 19.20 -17.24
CA PRO A 270 53.30 18.85 -16.84
C PRO A 270 52.63 18.13 -18.02
N ARG A 271 52.51 16.80 -17.86
CA ARG A 271 51.84 15.93 -18.81
C ARG A 271 50.38 16.33 -18.71
N VAL A 272 49.94 17.17 -19.65
CA VAL A 272 48.53 17.52 -19.86
C VAL A 272 47.81 16.20 -20.06
N THR A 273 47.18 15.70 -19.01
CA THR A 273 46.21 14.62 -19.05
C THR A 273 45.13 15.08 -20.00
N MET A 274 45.20 14.63 -21.25
CA MET A 274 44.12 14.84 -22.20
C MET A 274 42.86 14.32 -21.54
N SER A 275 41.91 15.23 -21.30
CA SER A 275 40.57 14.91 -20.84
C SER A 275 40.01 13.89 -21.81
N ARG A 276 39.97 12.63 -21.39
CA ARG A 276 39.34 11.56 -22.14
C ARG A 276 37.90 11.98 -22.34
N LEU A 277 37.50 12.25 -23.58
CA LEU A 277 36.11 12.54 -23.90
C LEU A 277 35.28 11.36 -23.38
N PRO A 278 34.22 11.61 -22.58
CA PRO A 278 33.36 10.55 -22.08
C PRO A 278 32.85 9.75 -23.28
N SER A 279 32.94 8.43 -23.16
CA SER A 279 32.51 7.56 -24.25
C SER A 279 30.99 7.67 -24.43
N GLU A 280 30.47 7.48 -25.65
CA GLU A 280 29.02 7.53 -25.88
C GLU A 280 28.23 6.57 -24.96
N ALA A 281 28.83 5.42 -24.61
CA ALA A 281 28.26 4.47 -23.66
C ALA A 281 28.18 5.01 -22.23
N GLU A 282 29.17 5.82 -21.81
CA GLU A 282 29.19 6.48 -20.50
C GLU A 282 28.13 7.57 -20.43
N LEU A 283 27.99 8.37 -21.49
CA LEU A 283 26.94 9.37 -21.61
C LEU A 283 25.54 8.73 -21.59
N ARG A 284 25.33 7.60 -22.29
CA ARG A 284 24.05 6.88 -22.25
C ARG A 284 23.72 6.36 -20.85
N LEU A 285 24.71 5.81 -20.15
CA LEU A 285 24.54 5.33 -18.78
C LEU A 285 24.19 6.47 -17.82
N GLU A 286 24.83 7.64 -17.98
CA GLU A 286 24.50 8.84 -17.20
C GLU A 286 23.06 9.31 -17.47
N VAL A 287 22.64 9.36 -18.74
CA VAL A 287 21.26 9.70 -19.10
C VAL A 287 20.24 8.70 -18.55
N ASP A 288 20.51 7.39 -18.65
CA ASP A 288 19.61 6.37 -18.10
C ASP A 288 19.47 6.53 -16.58
N LYS A 289 20.57 6.82 -15.88
CA LYS A 289 20.57 7.10 -14.43
C LYS A 289 19.76 8.36 -14.10
N ASP A 290 19.94 9.44 -14.84
CA ASP A 290 19.20 10.70 -14.64
C ASP A 290 17.70 10.50 -14.89
N VAL A 291 17.34 9.69 -15.89
CA VAL A 291 15.94 9.34 -16.17
C VAL A 291 15.35 8.54 -15.02
N ASP A 292 16.07 7.55 -14.49
CA ASP A 292 15.62 6.76 -13.33
C ASP A 292 15.42 7.65 -12.09
N GLU A 293 16.33 8.60 -11.85
CA GLU A 293 16.21 9.56 -10.75
C GLU A 293 14.99 10.47 -10.90
N LEU A 294 14.73 10.97 -12.12
CA LEU A 294 13.54 11.77 -12.42
C LEU A 294 12.24 10.97 -12.23
N VAL A 295 12.23 9.68 -12.59
CA VAL A 295 11.08 8.79 -12.35
C VAL A 295 10.86 8.58 -10.86
N LEU A 296 11.92 8.38 -10.07
CA LEU A 296 11.84 8.25 -8.62
C LEU A 296 11.32 9.54 -7.96
N LEU A 297 11.84 10.71 -8.38
CA LEU A 297 11.37 12.01 -7.91
C LEU A 297 9.90 12.22 -8.24
N LYS A 298 9.48 11.89 -9.47
CA LYS A 298 8.09 12.07 -9.89
C LYS A 298 7.13 11.15 -9.14
N THR A 299 7.48 9.88 -9.02
CA THR A 299 6.66 8.90 -8.29
C THR A 299 6.54 9.24 -6.80
N ARG A 300 7.60 9.79 -6.20
CA ARG A 300 7.55 10.34 -4.83
C ARG A 300 6.59 11.53 -4.76
N GLU A 301 6.74 12.53 -5.62
CA GLU A 301 5.88 13.72 -5.63
C GLU A 301 4.39 13.37 -5.79
N GLU A 302 4.04 12.49 -6.73
CA GLU A 302 2.66 12.02 -6.93
C GLU A 302 2.09 11.34 -5.69
N LEU A 303 2.94 10.65 -4.95
CA LEU A 303 2.56 9.94 -3.76
C LEU A 303 2.38 10.88 -2.56
N GLU A 304 3.23 11.90 -2.45
CA GLU A 304 3.07 12.98 -1.47
C GLU A 304 1.81 13.80 -1.74
N GLU A 305 1.50 14.05 -3.02
CA GLU A 305 0.24 14.67 -3.45
C GLU A 305 -0.97 13.79 -3.07
N LEU A 306 -0.87 12.47 -3.27
CA LEU A 306 -1.92 11.50 -2.94
C LEU A 306 -2.25 11.46 -1.43
N TYR A 307 -1.24 11.49 -0.56
CA TYR A 307 -1.45 11.45 0.89
C TYR A 307 -1.61 12.84 1.51
N GLY A 308 -1.19 13.90 0.81
CA GLY A 308 -1.08 15.26 1.31
C GLY A 308 0.12 15.51 2.23
N ILE A 309 0.91 14.47 2.54
CA ILE A 309 2.10 14.51 3.38
C ILE A 309 3.12 13.44 2.92
N PRO A 310 4.43 13.65 3.15
CA PRO A 310 5.45 12.62 2.97
C PRO A 310 5.16 11.34 3.76
N VAL A 311 5.39 10.17 3.12
CA VAL A 311 5.09 8.85 3.72
C VAL A 311 5.83 8.62 5.02
N ILE A 312 7.05 9.12 5.09
CA ILE A 312 7.92 8.98 6.26
C ILE A 312 7.31 9.62 7.51
N TYR A 313 6.43 10.61 7.36
CA TYR A 313 5.71 11.23 8.47
C TYR A 313 4.42 10.50 8.84
N ILE A 314 3.93 9.56 8.03
CA ILE A 314 2.78 8.74 8.39
C ILE A 314 3.21 7.79 9.51
N PRO A 315 2.63 7.90 10.72
CA PRO A 315 3.05 7.07 11.83
C PRO A 315 2.77 5.58 11.54
N VAL A 316 3.73 4.71 11.86
CA VAL A 316 3.63 3.27 11.59
C VAL A 316 2.41 2.62 12.25
N PHE A 317 1.92 3.15 13.37
CA PHE A 317 0.69 2.63 13.98
C PHE A 317 -0.55 2.83 13.08
N ILE A 318 -0.58 3.87 12.25
CA ILE A 318 -1.67 4.12 11.29
C ILE A 318 -1.59 3.11 10.16
N THR A 319 -0.40 2.84 9.62
CA THR A 319 -0.26 1.82 8.58
C THR A 319 -0.61 0.43 9.12
N CYS A 320 -0.26 0.10 10.37
CA CYS A 320 -0.77 -1.09 11.06
C CYS A 320 -2.31 -1.09 11.13
N LEU A 321 -2.92 0.01 11.58
CA LEU A 321 -4.38 0.13 11.69
C LEU A 321 -5.09 -0.04 10.35
N LEU A 322 -4.54 0.50 9.24
CA LEU A 322 -5.07 0.28 7.90
C LEU A 322 -5.07 -1.20 7.51
N ARG A 323 -3.99 -1.95 7.83
CA ARG A 323 -3.94 -3.39 7.54
C ARG A 323 -4.92 -4.17 8.39
N ILE A 324 -5.03 -3.84 9.68
CA ILE A 324 -6.01 -4.42 10.59
C ILE A 324 -7.44 -4.16 10.08
N ALA A 325 -7.75 -2.92 9.71
CA ALA A 325 -9.04 -2.53 9.16
C ALA A 325 -9.39 -3.32 7.89
N SER A 326 -8.42 -3.51 6.99
CA SER A 326 -8.59 -4.30 5.77
C SER A 326 -8.94 -5.77 6.07
N VAL A 327 -8.28 -6.41 7.05
CA VAL A 327 -8.61 -7.78 7.48
C VAL A 327 -10.02 -7.86 8.03
N VAL A 328 -10.36 -6.94 8.95
CA VAL A 328 -11.67 -6.91 9.62
C VAL A 328 -12.80 -6.61 8.61
N LEU A 329 -12.62 -5.65 7.70
CA LEU A 329 -13.57 -5.34 6.63
C LEU A 329 -13.78 -6.51 5.68
N SER A 330 -12.70 -7.18 5.26
CA SER A 330 -12.80 -8.36 4.38
C SER A 330 -13.59 -9.48 5.06
N LEU A 331 -13.33 -9.72 6.35
CA LEU A 331 -14.07 -10.68 7.16
C LEU A 331 -15.55 -10.31 7.24
N GLY A 332 -15.87 -9.09 7.68
CA GLY A 332 -17.23 -8.62 7.86
C GLY A 332 -18.06 -8.66 6.58
N PHE A 333 -17.51 -8.16 5.46
CA PHE A 333 -18.21 -8.22 4.17
C PHE A 333 -18.41 -9.64 3.66
N THR A 334 -17.44 -10.54 3.85
CA THR A 334 -17.59 -11.93 3.43
C THR A 334 -18.65 -12.65 4.26
N LEU A 335 -18.68 -12.42 5.58
CA LEU A 335 -19.71 -12.99 6.47
C LEU A 335 -21.11 -12.49 6.14
N LEU A 336 -21.27 -11.18 5.92
CA LEU A 336 -22.56 -10.57 5.54
C LEU A 336 -23.06 -11.10 4.19
N LEU A 337 -22.22 -11.08 3.16
CA LEU A 337 -22.59 -11.51 1.81
C LEU A 337 -22.91 -13.01 1.78
N SER A 338 -22.12 -13.83 2.46
CA SER A 338 -22.33 -15.27 2.51
C SER A 338 -23.59 -15.66 3.27
N ALA A 339 -23.85 -15.08 4.44
CA ALA A 339 -25.09 -15.34 5.18
C ALA A 339 -26.33 -14.97 4.35
N ALA A 340 -26.32 -13.78 3.73
CA ALA A 340 -27.44 -13.31 2.93
C ALA A 340 -27.63 -14.15 1.66
N TYR A 341 -26.54 -14.55 0.99
CA TYR A 341 -26.60 -15.40 -0.20
C TYR A 341 -27.10 -16.81 0.13
N LEU A 342 -26.49 -17.46 1.14
CA LEU A 342 -26.86 -18.81 1.54
C LEU A 342 -28.30 -18.86 2.06
N SER A 343 -28.84 -17.79 2.63
CA SER A 343 -30.25 -17.72 3.03
C SER A 343 -31.23 -17.51 1.86
N ALA A 344 -30.75 -17.06 0.71
CA ALA A 344 -31.60 -16.67 -0.41
C ALA A 344 -31.90 -17.84 -1.36
N PRO A 345 -33.12 -17.89 -1.96
CA PRO A 345 -33.49 -18.89 -2.96
C PRO A 345 -32.53 -19.00 -4.15
N ILE A 346 -31.84 -17.92 -4.52
CA ILE A 346 -30.85 -17.95 -5.62
C ILE A 346 -29.66 -18.89 -5.36
N SER A 347 -29.35 -19.20 -4.10
CA SER A 347 -28.32 -20.18 -3.75
C SER A 347 -28.77 -21.63 -3.98
N LEU A 348 -30.09 -21.86 -3.95
CA LEU A 348 -30.73 -23.09 -4.39
C LEU A 348 -30.80 -23.07 -5.91
N SER A 349 -29.63 -23.09 -6.56
CA SER A 349 -29.60 -23.28 -8.01
C SER A 349 -30.42 -24.53 -8.32
N PRO A 350 -31.49 -24.44 -9.14
CA PRO A 350 -32.28 -25.60 -9.50
C PRO A 350 -31.41 -26.44 -10.41
N TYR A 351 -30.65 -27.37 -9.83
CA TYR A 351 -30.22 -28.56 -10.53
C TYR A 351 -31.49 -29.31 -10.91
N ARG A 352 -32.16 -28.89 -12.00
CA ARG A 352 -32.88 -29.82 -12.85
C ARG A 352 -31.77 -30.69 -13.43
N PRO A 353 -31.71 -31.99 -13.11
CA PRO A 353 -30.76 -32.89 -13.73
C PRO A 353 -31.18 -33.07 -15.19
N HIS A 354 -30.82 -32.13 -16.06
CA HIS A 354 -30.86 -32.30 -17.50
C HIS A 354 -29.53 -32.90 -17.94
N SER A 355 -29.20 -34.11 -17.50
CA SER A 355 -28.07 -34.88 -18.03
C SER A 355 -28.17 -36.35 -17.63
N LEU A 356 -28.01 -37.23 -18.61
CA LEU A 356 -28.11 -38.69 -18.61
C LEU A 356 -27.25 -39.44 -17.56
N LEU A 357 -26.49 -38.71 -16.73
CA LEU A 357 -25.64 -39.24 -15.64
C LEU A 357 -26.37 -39.42 -14.31
N ALA A 358 -27.59 -38.89 -14.16
CA ALA A 358 -28.43 -39.11 -12.98
C ALA A 358 -28.84 -40.58 -12.79
N PHE A 359 -28.60 -41.45 -13.78
CA PHE A 359 -28.91 -42.89 -13.71
C PHE A 359 -27.94 -43.68 -12.83
N PHE A 360 -26.74 -43.15 -12.54
CA PHE A 360 -25.70 -43.84 -11.77
C PHE A 360 -25.49 -43.26 -10.36
N ALA A 361 -26.14 -42.15 -10.01
CA ALA A 361 -26.04 -41.60 -8.66
C ALA A 361 -27.10 -42.26 -7.76
N PRO A 362 -26.72 -42.82 -6.60
CA PRO A 362 -27.68 -43.32 -5.63
C PRO A 362 -28.61 -42.18 -5.19
N PRO A 363 -29.87 -42.49 -4.83
CA PRO A 363 -30.83 -41.49 -4.36
C PRO A 363 -30.34 -40.94 -3.01
N VAL A 364 -29.52 -39.90 -3.06
CA VAL A 364 -29.25 -39.08 -1.89
C VAL A 364 -30.60 -38.49 -1.52
N GLN A 365 -31.07 -38.80 -0.32
CA GLN A 365 -32.28 -38.24 0.26
C GLN A 365 -32.13 -36.73 0.24
N LEU A 366 -32.70 -36.11 -0.79
CA LEU A 366 -32.79 -34.67 -0.94
C LEU A 366 -33.76 -34.24 0.14
N VAL A 367 -33.27 -34.04 1.37
CA VAL A 367 -34.00 -33.30 2.39
C VAL A 367 -34.29 -31.97 1.71
N ALA A 368 -35.55 -31.77 1.33
CA ALA A 368 -35.99 -30.58 0.65
C ALA A 368 -35.84 -29.43 1.63
N HIS A 369 -34.66 -28.81 1.65
CA HIS A 369 -34.39 -27.63 2.47
C HIS A 369 -35.27 -26.51 1.92
N ILE A 370 -36.39 -26.29 2.61
CA ILE A 370 -37.33 -25.20 2.32
C ILE A 370 -36.56 -23.89 2.49
N PRO A 371 -36.54 -22.99 1.49
CA PRO A 371 -35.91 -21.68 1.65
C PRO A 371 -36.59 -20.92 2.79
N LEU A 372 -35.79 -20.30 3.67
CA LEU A 372 -36.32 -19.48 4.79
C LEU A 372 -37.08 -18.27 4.28
N TYR A 373 -36.52 -17.63 3.25
CA TYR A 373 -37.12 -16.47 2.62
C TYR A 373 -37.77 -16.89 1.32
N ASP A 374 -39.04 -16.53 1.16
CA ASP A 374 -39.76 -16.68 -0.12
C ASP A 374 -39.18 -15.78 -1.23
N SER A 375 -38.28 -14.85 -0.88
CA SER A 375 -37.79 -13.82 -1.80
C SER A 375 -36.29 -13.53 -1.62
N ASN A 376 -35.61 -13.22 -2.74
CA ASN A 376 -34.23 -12.76 -2.77
C ASN A 376 -34.05 -11.30 -2.27
N ARG A 377 -35.11 -10.66 -1.75
CA ARG A 377 -35.09 -9.25 -1.30
C ARG A 377 -34.01 -8.97 -0.26
N ALA A 378 -33.90 -9.82 0.76
CA ALA A 378 -32.91 -9.65 1.83
C ALA A 378 -31.48 -9.64 1.25
N PHE A 379 -31.18 -10.57 0.34
CA PHE A 379 -29.89 -10.63 -0.34
C PHE A 379 -29.57 -9.35 -1.13
N TYR A 380 -30.51 -8.85 -1.95
CA TYR A 380 -30.27 -7.62 -2.73
C TYR A 380 -30.05 -6.40 -1.84
N ILE A 381 -30.78 -6.29 -0.72
CA ILE A 381 -30.60 -5.21 0.25
C ILE A 381 -29.21 -5.31 0.88
N THR A 382 -28.81 -6.48 1.39
CA THR A 382 -27.49 -6.68 1.99
C THR A 382 -26.37 -6.42 0.98
N PHE A 383 -26.50 -6.92 -0.26
CA PHE A 383 -25.51 -6.69 -1.32
C PHE A 383 -25.39 -5.20 -1.65
N ALA A 384 -26.52 -4.48 -1.79
CA ALA A 384 -26.52 -3.04 -2.04
C ALA A 384 -25.87 -2.26 -0.88
N LEU A 385 -26.16 -2.62 0.37
CA LEU A 385 -25.54 -1.99 1.55
C LEU A 385 -24.02 -2.24 1.60
N VAL A 386 -23.58 -3.49 1.38
CA VAL A 386 -22.16 -3.84 1.33
C VAL A 386 -21.46 -3.11 0.18
N PHE A 387 -22.10 -3.04 -1.00
CA PHE A 387 -21.58 -2.29 -2.13
C PHE A 387 -21.43 -0.80 -1.80
N LEU A 388 -22.46 -0.15 -1.27
CA LEU A 388 -22.41 1.27 -0.92
C LEU A 388 -21.34 1.54 0.12
N LEU A 389 -21.27 0.74 1.18
CA LEU A 389 -20.28 0.90 2.24
C LEU A 389 -18.85 0.74 1.71
N HIS A 390 -18.61 -0.30 0.92
CA HIS A 390 -17.31 -0.52 0.29
C HIS A 390 -16.98 0.61 -0.70
N PHE A 391 -17.94 1.08 -1.48
CA PHE A 391 -17.76 2.19 -2.42
C PHE A 391 -17.38 3.49 -1.69
N PHE A 392 -18.10 3.87 -0.63
CA PHE A 392 -17.76 5.05 0.15
C PHE A 392 -16.36 4.95 0.76
N LEU A 393 -16.00 3.80 1.34
CA LEU A 393 -14.65 3.57 1.86
C LEU A 393 -13.58 3.65 0.76
N SER A 394 -13.83 3.10 -0.43
CA SER A 394 -12.90 3.20 -1.57
C SER A 394 -12.77 4.62 -2.09
N VAL A 395 -13.87 5.39 -2.13
CA VAL A 395 -13.86 6.80 -2.53
C VAL A 395 -13.03 7.65 -1.56
N LEU A 396 -13.05 7.35 -0.26
CA LEU A 396 -12.19 8.02 0.73
C LEU A 396 -10.69 7.81 0.48
N HIS A 397 -10.30 6.71 -0.16
CA HIS A 397 -8.91 6.42 -0.52
C HIS A 397 -8.50 7.00 -1.88
N THR A 398 -9.40 7.69 -2.59
CA THR A 398 -9.06 8.32 -3.87
C THR A 398 -8.22 9.58 -3.66
N PRO A 399 -7.34 9.94 -4.63
CA PRO A 399 -6.50 11.14 -4.54
C PRO A 399 -7.26 12.45 -4.36
N VAL A 400 -8.56 12.48 -4.65
CA VAL A 400 -9.39 13.68 -4.51
C VAL A 400 -9.76 13.95 -3.05
N LEU A 401 -9.95 12.90 -2.25
CA LEU A 401 -10.48 13.01 -0.89
C LEU A 401 -9.44 12.71 0.19
N LEU A 402 -8.50 11.81 -0.08
CA LEU A 402 -7.51 11.37 0.90
C LEU A 402 -6.67 12.54 1.46
N PRO A 403 -6.14 13.49 0.66
CA PRO A 403 -5.38 14.64 1.19
C PRO A 403 -6.22 15.58 2.04
N ARG A 404 -7.53 15.66 1.78
CA ARG A 404 -8.44 16.59 2.46
C ARG A 404 -8.89 16.07 3.82
N ILE A 405 -9.07 14.76 3.93
CA ILE A 405 -9.60 14.10 5.12
C ILE A 405 -8.48 13.63 6.04
N GLY A 406 -7.33 13.28 5.45
CA GLY A 406 -6.17 12.76 6.16
C GLY A 406 -6.24 11.24 6.36
N VAL A 407 -5.08 10.61 6.25
CA VAL A 407 -4.92 9.14 6.33
C VAL A 407 -5.41 8.57 7.66
N HIS A 408 -5.23 9.32 8.75
CA HIS A 408 -5.67 8.93 10.10
C HIS A 408 -7.17 8.67 10.16
N VAL A 409 -7.97 9.63 9.69
CA VAL A 409 -9.44 9.55 9.75
C VAL A 409 -9.94 8.38 8.92
N VAL A 410 -9.36 8.18 7.74
CA VAL A 410 -9.70 7.06 6.86
C VAL A 410 -9.39 5.71 7.53
N ALA A 411 -8.25 5.59 8.21
CA ALA A 411 -7.87 4.39 8.95
C ALA A 411 -8.86 4.06 10.10
N TYR A 412 -9.20 5.06 10.93
CA TYR A 412 -10.14 4.88 12.03
C TYR A 412 -11.55 4.55 11.54
N LEU A 413 -12.04 5.25 10.51
CA LEU A 413 -13.36 5.01 9.95
C LEU A 413 -13.45 3.62 9.32
N GLY A 414 -12.44 3.21 8.55
CA GLY A 414 -12.35 1.88 7.98
C GLY A 414 -12.37 0.78 9.05
N PHE A 415 -11.62 0.98 10.14
CA PHE A 415 -11.60 0.04 11.26
C PHE A 415 -12.96 -0.06 11.97
N LEU A 416 -13.59 1.07 12.27
CA LEU A 416 -14.90 1.13 12.94
C LEU A 416 -15.99 0.45 12.11
N VAL A 417 -16.04 0.77 10.81
CA VAL A 417 -16.97 0.15 9.87
C VAL A 417 -16.67 -1.35 9.75
N GLY A 418 -15.40 -1.73 9.70
CA GLY A 418 -14.95 -3.12 9.75
C GLY A 418 -15.55 -3.86 10.93
N LEU A 419 -15.33 -3.36 12.15
CA LEU A 419 -15.87 -3.98 13.36
C LEU A 419 -17.40 -4.12 13.30
N GLY A 420 -18.10 -3.05 12.92
CA GLY A 420 -19.55 -3.08 12.77
C GLY A 420 -20.02 -4.16 11.79
N THR A 421 -19.36 -4.31 10.65
CA THR A 421 -19.70 -5.36 9.67
C THR A 421 -19.35 -6.77 10.14
N VAL A 422 -18.29 -6.95 10.93
CA VAL A 422 -17.96 -8.26 11.54
C VAL A 422 -19.03 -8.65 12.55
N PHE A 423 -19.42 -7.78 13.47
CA PHE A 423 -20.48 -8.08 14.44
C PHE A 423 -21.83 -8.32 13.76
N ALA A 424 -22.19 -7.51 12.76
CA ALA A 424 -23.39 -7.74 11.98
C ALA A 424 -23.34 -9.09 11.24
N GLY A 425 -22.19 -9.43 10.65
CA GLY A 425 -21.95 -10.73 10.04
C GLY A 425 -22.10 -11.88 11.03
N LEU A 426 -21.41 -11.83 12.17
CA LEU A 426 -21.52 -12.82 13.24
C LEU A 426 -22.96 -12.98 13.74
N GLY A 427 -23.71 -11.89 13.87
CA GLY A 427 -25.13 -11.93 14.23
C GLY A 427 -25.99 -12.65 13.18
N LEU A 428 -25.73 -12.46 11.88
CA LEU A 428 -26.43 -13.20 10.82
C LEU A 428 -26.08 -14.70 10.79
N TRP A 429 -24.93 -15.09 11.34
CA TRP A 429 -24.51 -16.49 11.51
C TRP A 429 -24.94 -17.07 12.87
N ASP A 430 -25.74 -16.34 13.65
CA ASP A 430 -26.17 -16.72 15.00
C ASP A 430 -25.00 -16.98 15.97
N ALA A 431 -23.83 -16.41 15.68
CA ALA A 431 -22.58 -16.66 16.42
C ALA A 431 -22.46 -15.82 17.71
N LEU A 432 -23.42 -14.92 17.94
CA LEU A 432 -23.48 -14.00 19.08
C LEU A 432 -24.56 -14.38 20.12
N SER A 433 -25.39 -15.39 19.83
CA SER A 433 -26.38 -15.95 20.77
C SER A 433 -25.77 -17.03 21.64
#